data_AF-A0A514ECP5-F1
#
_entry.id   AF-A0A514ECP5-F1
#
_cell.length_a   1.000
_cell.length_b   1.000
_cell.length_c   1.000
_cell.angle_alpha   90.00
_cell.angle_beta   90.00
_cell.angle_gamma   90.00
#
_symmetry.space_group_name_H-M   'P 1'
#
loop_
_entity.id
_entity.type
_entity.pdbx_description
1 polymer ?
#
loop_
_entity_poly.entity_id
_entity_poly.type
_entity_poly.pdbx_seq_one_letter_code
_entity_poly.pdbx_strand_id
1 'polypeptide(L)'
;MMQSQRIDPLLRRAQQREDEVARDLAERQRALETHESRLEELRRYAEEYASSQMSATSLAQLANRRAFLDRLESAVQQQCQTVDRNREKVEMERSRLLLASRDKQVLEQLAASYRAQERKVDDRRSQREMDDLGARRVRLAVAAADSDNDNGDSR
;
A
#
# COMPACT_ATOMS: atom_id res chain seq x y z
N MET A 1 -25.95 13.28 -6.57
CA MET A 1 -24.59 12.72 -6.63
C MET A 1 -24.56 11.53 -5.70
N MET A 2 -24.10 10.37 -6.16
CA MET A 2 -24.13 9.13 -5.38
C MET A 2 -23.12 9.17 -4.22
N GLN A 3 -23.41 8.49 -3.12
CA GLN A 3 -22.55 8.49 -1.93
C GLN A 3 -21.21 7.81 -2.21
N SER A 4 -21.21 6.79 -3.07
CA SER A 4 -20.00 6.13 -3.59
C SER A 4 -19.05 7.12 -4.28
N GLN A 5 -19.57 7.99 -5.14
CA GLN A 5 -18.77 8.98 -5.89
C GLN A 5 -18.10 10.03 -4.98
N ARG A 6 -18.67 10.29 -3.80
CA ARG A 6 -18.12 11.24 -2.82
C ARG A 6 -16.92 10.67 -2.05
N ILE A 7 -16.77 9.34 -1.99
CA ILE A 7 -15.62 8.68 -1.36
C ILE A 7 -14.42 8.58 -2.29
N ASP A 8 -14.63 8.53 -3.61
CA ASP A 8 -13.54 8.34 -4.57
C ASP A 8 -12.36 9.32 -4.41
N PRO A 9 -12.55 10.63 -4.11
CA PRO A 9 -11.43 11.54 -3.82
C PRO A 9 -10.63 11.15 -2.58
N LEU A 10 -11.29 10.66 -1.52
CA LEU A 10 -10.64 10.19 -0.30
C LEU A 10 -9.84 8.92 -0.57
N LEU A 11 -10.41 8.00 -1.33
CA LEU A 11 -9.74 6.76 -1.74
C LEU A 11 -8.51 7.05 -2.60
N ARG A 12 -8.60 7.97 -3.57
CA ARG A 12 -7.45 8.41 -4.37
C ARG A 12 -6.35 9.01 -3.50
N ARG A 13 -6.71 9.83 -2.52
CA ARG A 13 -5.74 10.41 -1.57
C ARG A 13 -5.06 9.34 -0.71
N ALA A 14 -5.82 8.35 -0.23
CA ALA A 14 -5.26 7.24 0.54
C ALA A 14 -4.32 6.37 -0.30
N GLN A 15 -4.69 6.07 -1.56
CA GLN A 15 -3.82 5.39 -2.53
C GLN A 15 -2.51 6.17 -2.75
N GLN A 16 -2.60 7.46 -3.04
CA GLN A 16 -1.41 8.29 -3.24
C GLN A 16 -0.51 8.28 -2.00
N ARG A 17 -1.09 8.34 -0.80
CA ARG A 17 -0.33 8.29 0.44
C ARG A 17 0.37 6.94 0.64
N GLU A 18 -0.31 5.83 0.37
CA GLU A 18 0.29 4.50 0.40
C GLU A 18 1.47 4.40 -0.58
N ASP A 19 1.29 4.87 -1.81
CA ASP A 19 2.34 4.85 -2.85
C ASP A 19 3.56 5.70 -2.47
N GLU A 20 3.33 6.88 -1.88
CA GLU A 20 4.41 7.74 -1.36
C GLU A 20 5.20 7.02 -0.26
N VAL A 21 4.53 6.44 0.73
CA VAL A 21 5.21 5.73 1.84
C VAL A 21 5.92 4.46 1.34
N ALA A 22 5.36 3.77 0.34
CA ALA A 22 6.00 2.62 -0.28
C ALA A 22 7.31 3.01 -1.00
N ARG A 23 7.32 4.15 -1.70
CA ARG A 23 8.54 4.70 -2.32
C ARG A 23 9.57 5.08 -1.27
N ASP A 24 9.17 5.78 -0.23
CA ASP A 24 10.05 6.16 0.88
C ASP A 24 10.68 4.91 1.52
N LEU A 25 9.89 3.86 1.78
CA LEU A 25 10.38 2.59 2.30
C LEU A 25 11.42 1.94 1.37
N ALA A 26 11.17 1.92 0.06
CA ALA A 26 12.11 1.38 -0.91
C ALA A 26 13.45 2.15 -0.92
N GLU A 27 13.41 3.48 -0.80
CA GLU A 27 14.61 4.30 -0.68
C GLU A 27 15.38 4.00 0.61
N ARG A 28 14.68 3.85 1.74
CA ARG A 28 15.32 3.48 3.02
C ARG A 28 15.96 2.09 2.96
N GLN A 29 15.33 1.13 2.30
CA GLN A 29 15.88 -0.22 2.13
C GLN A 29 17.17 -0.20 1.31
N ARG A 30 17.20 0.52 0.18
CA ARG A 30 18.43 0.68 -0.61
C ARG A 30 19.56 1.35 0.17
N ALA A 31 19.22 2.36 0.98
CA ALA A 31 20.19 3.02 1.85
C ALA A 31 20.75 2.05 2.91
N LEU A 32 19.89 1.23 3.52
CA LEU A 32 20.31 0.19 4.46
C LEU A 32 21.26 -0.81 3.80
N GLU A 33 20.88 -1.37 2.64
CA GLU A 33 21.70 -2.31 1.87
C GLU A 33 23.09 -1.73 1.55
N THR A 34 23.15 -0.46 1.14
CA THR A 34 24.41 0.26 0.88
C THR A 34 25.29 0.32 2.13
N HIS A 35 24.70 0.63 3.29
CA HIS A 35 25.45 0.72 4.54
C HIS A 35 25.86 -0.66 5.09
N GLU A 36 25.08 -1.70 4.85
CA GLU A 36 25.42 -3.08 5.19
C GLU A 36 26.57 -3.59 4.33
N SER A 37 26.55 -3.37 3.01
CA SER A 37 27.67 -3.68 2.11
C SER A 37 28.96 -2.99 2.55
N ARG A 38 28.89 -1.69 2.84
CA ARG A 38 30.04 -0.93 3.32
C ARG A 38 30.57 -1.44 4.66
N LEU A 39 29.69 -1.90 5.55
CA LEU A 39 30.10 -2.50 6.83
C LEU A 39 30.83 -3.82 6.60
N GLU A 40 30.31 -4.66 5.69
CA GLU A 40 30.96 -5.92 5.33
C GLU A 40 32.35 -5.69 4.73
N GLU A 41 32.47 -4.76 3.78
CA GLU A 41 33.74 -4.37 3.17
C GLU A 41 34.75 -3.87 4.22
N LEU A 42 34.32 -2.99 5.14
CA LEU A 42 35.18 -2.49 6.21
C LEU A 42 35.65 -3.59 7.15
N ARG A 43 34.77 -4.54 7.51
CA ARG A 43 35.12 -5.69 8.35
C ARG A 43 36.11 -6.61 7.66
N ARG A 44 35.87 -6.93 6.39
CA ARG A 44 36.77 -7.76 5.57
C ARG A 44 38.15 -7.10 5.47
N TYR A 45 38.18 -5.80 5.14
CA TYR A 45 39.42 -5.05 5.07
C TYR A 45 40.18 -5.04 6.41
N ALA A 46 39.46 -4.92 7.54
CA ALA A 46 40.07 -4.96 8.87
C ALA A 46 40.70 -6.32 9.20
N GLU A 47 40.03 -7.41 8.85
CA GLU A 47 40.54 -8.76 9.04
C GLU A 47 41.75 -9.05 8.14
N GLU A 48 41.67 -8.69 6.85
CA GLU A 48 42.78 -8.80 5.90
C GLU A 48 43.99 -7.97 6.36
N TYR A 49 43.76 -6.74 6.81
CA TYR A 49 44.83 -5.88 7.31
C TYR A 49 45.46 -6.43 8.60
N ALA A 50 44.65 -6.91 9.54
CA ALA A 50 45.14 -7.50 10.79
C ALA A 50 45.95 -8.79 10.55
N SER A 51 45.51 -9.63 9.62
CA SER A 51 46.15 -10.91 9.27
C SER A 51 47.40 -10.74 8.39
N SER A 52 47.55 -9.60 7.71
CA SER A 52 48.74 -9.30 6.90
C SER A 52 50.03 -9.39 7.73
N GLN A 53 50.92 -10.31 7.38
CA GLN A 53 52.27 -10.36 7.95
C GLN A 53 53.08 -9.17 7.42
N MET A 54 53.14 -8.10 8.19
CA MET A 54 54.12 -7.03 7.93
C MET A 54 55.40 -7.36 8.67
N SER A 55 56.51 -7.48 7.93
CA SER A 55 57.86 -7.43 8.49
C SER A 55 58.13 -6.03 9.03
N ALA A 56 57.52 -5.68 10.16
CA ALA A 56 57.80 -4.44 10.84
C ALA A 56 59.22 -4.50 11.40
N THR A 57 60.11 -3.66 10.87
CA THR A 57 61.54 -3.64 11.21
C THR A 57 61.87 -2.57 12.27
N SER A 58 60.87 -1.80 12.72
CA SER A 58 61.06 -0.73 13.71
C SER A 58 59.87 -0.58 14.67
N LEU A 59 60.14 -0.08 15.88
CA LEU A 59 59.12 0.25 16.89
C LEU A 59 58.09 1.28 16.37
N ALA A 60 58.53 2.26 15.57
CA ALA A 60 57.66 3.25 14.98
C ALA A 60 56.64 2.64 14.00
N GLN A 61 57.05 1.65 13.19
CA GLN A 61 56.13 0.94 12.29
C GLN A 61 55.10 0.11 13.07
N LEU A 62 55.49 -0.52 14.17
CA LEU A 62 54.58 -1.26 15.05
C LEU A 62 53.54 -0.31 15.69
N ALA A 63 53.98 0.84 16.20
CA ALA A 63 53.09 1.84 16.78
C ALA A 63 52.09 2.40 15.75
N ASN A 64 52.56 2.72 14.54
CA ASN A 64 51.70 3.19 13.45
C ASN A 64 50.66 2.14 13.03
N ARG A 65 51.06 0.86 12.93
CA ARG A 65 50.14 -0.24 12.64
C ARG A 65 49.06 -0.35 13.71
N ARG A 66 49.44 -0.29 15.00
CA ARG A 66 48.47 -0.35 16.09
C ARG A 66 47.48 0.82 16.03
N ALA A 67 47.97 2.04 15.85
CA ALA A 67 47.12 3.22 15.74
C ALA A 67 46.15 3.15 14.54
N PHE A 68 46.58 2.56 13.42
CA PHE A 68 45.70 2.35 12.28
C PHE A 68 44.61 1.31 12.57
N LEU A 69 44.96 0.20 13.21
CA LEU A 69 43.99 -0.82 13.64
C LEU A 69 42.94 -0.22 14.58
N ASP A 70 43.35 0.59 15.56
CA ASP A 70 42.43 1.26 16.50
C ASP A 70 41.45 2.21 15.76
N ARG A 71 41.95 2.95 14.74
CA ARG A 71 41.10 3.79 13.89
C ARG A 71 40.12 2.97 13.05
N LEU A 72 40.55 1.82 12.54
CA LEU A 72 39.73 0.96 11.72
C LEU A 72 38.62 0.30 12.54
N GLU A 73 38.93 -0.16 13.75
CA GLU A 73 37.94 -0.64 14.71
C GLU A 73 36.91 0.44 15.04
N SER A 74 37.38 1.67 15.30
CA SER A 74 36.49 2.81 15.55
C SER A 74 35.56 3.10 14.35
N ALA A 75 36.08 3.01 13.12
CA ALA A 75 35.30 3.19 11.90
C ALA A 75 34.25 2.08 11.72
N VAL A 76 34.60 0.82 12.02
CA VAL A 76 33.65 -0.31 12.00
C VAL A 76 32.54 -0.08 13.02
N GLN A 77 32.87 0.33 14.24
CA GLN A 77 31.86 0.63 15.28
C GLN A 77 30.91 1.76 14.84
N GLN A 78 31.43 2.84 14.26
CA GLN A 78 30.61 3.94 13.73
C GLN A 78 29.71 3.47 12.57
N GLN A 79 30.23 2.62 11.69
CA GLN A 79 29.45 2.06 10.59
C GLN A 79 28.37 1.09 11.07
N CYS A 80 28.63 0.27 12.10
CA CYS A 80 27.61 -0.54 12.77
C CYS A 80 26.46 0.32 13.30
N GLN A 81 26.77 1.38 14.05
CA GLN A 81 25.73 2.31 14.56
C GLN A 81 24.94 2.96 13.42
N THR A 82 25.58 3.23 12.29
CA THR A 82 24.91 3.77 11.10
C THR A 82 23.95 2.75 10.49
N VAL A 83 24.35 1.48 10.39
CA VAL A 83 23.47 0.39 9.94
C VAL A 83 22.27 0.24 10.87
N ASP A 84 22.50 0.20 12.19
CA ASP A 84 21.41 0.03 13.17
C ASP A 84 20.38 1.17 13.10
N ARG A 85 20.83 2.42 12.99
CA ARG A 85 19.93 3.57 12.76
C ARG A 85 19.15 3.46 11.44
N ASN A 86 19.74 2.89 10.39
CA ASN A 86 19.03 2.69 9.12
C ASN A 86 18.01 1.55 9.22
N ARG A 87 18.30 0.49 9.98
CA ARG A 87 17.33 -0.58 10.28
C ARG A 87 16.12 -0.02 11.02
N GLU A 88 16.33 0.79 12.05
CA GLU A 88 15.25 1.46 12.77
C GLU A 88 14.38 2.32 11.84
N LYS A 89 14.98 3.08 10.93
CA LYS A 89 14.25 3.87 9.93
C LYS A 89 13.41 3.01 8.99
N VAL A 90 13.96 1.87 8.52
CA VAL A 90 13.21 0.93 7.68
C VAL A 90 12.01 0.39 8.43
N GLU A 91 12.16 0.00 9.69
CA GLU A 91 11.05 -0.51 10.50
C GLU A 91 9.98 0.55 10.81
N MET A 92 10.40 1.81 10.99
CA MET A 92 9.46 2.94 11.07
C MET A 92 8.65 3.12 9.78
N GLU A 93 9.29 3.10 8.61
CA GLU A 93 8.57 3.25 7.33
C GLU A 93 7.68 2.02 7.03
N ARG A 94 8.10 0.80 7.41
CA ARG A 94 7.23 -0.39 7.34
C ARG A 94 5.96 -0.22 8.16
N SER A 95 6.10 0.30 9.38
CA SER A 95 4.97 0.57 10.27
C SER A 95 4.03 1.62 9.67
N ARG A 96 4.59 2.67 9.04
CA ARG A 96 3.80 3.70 8.35
C ARG A 96 3.07 3.15 7.12
N LEU A 97 3.73 2.28 6.35
CA LEU A 97 3.10 1.65 5.19
C LEU A 97 1.91 0.80 5.64
N LEU A 98 2.08 -0.01 6.69
CA LEU A 98 1.00 -0.81 7.25
C LEU A 98 -0.22 0.02 7.65
N LEU A 99 0.00 1.19 8.27
CA LEU A 99 -1.08 2.11 8.64
C LEU A 99 -1.77 2.69 7.39
N ALA A 100 -0.99 3.17 6.40
CA ALA A 100 -1.53 3.72 5.17
C ALA A 100 -2.36 2.69 4.38
N SER A 101 -1.88 1.44 4.30
CA SER A 101 -2.60 0.34 3.66
C SER A 101 -3.92 0.02 4.38
N ARG A 102 -3.92 0.04 5.73
CA ARG A 102 -5.15 -0.16 6.53
C ARG A 102 -6.17 0.96 6.29
N ASP A 103 -5.75 2.22 6.31
CA ASP A 103 -6.62 3.37 6.09
C ASP A 103 -7.28 3.30 4.69
N LYS A 104 -6.49 2.96 3.67
CA LYS A 104 -7.01 2.72 2.32
C LYS A 104 -8.02 1.56 2.31
N GLN A 105 -7.70 0.43 2.92
CA GLN A 105 -8.59 -0.74 2.95
C GLN A 105 -9.94 -0.42 3.61
N VAL A 106 -9.94 0.38 4.68
CA VAL A 106 -11.18 0.85 5.33
C VAL A 106 -12.03 1.68 4.36
N LEU A 107 -11.41 2.60 3.62
CA LEU A 107 -12.13 3.41 2.62
C LEU A 107 -12.66 2.57 1.46
N GLU A 108 -11.92 1.54 1.01
CA GLU A 108 -12.39 0.60 -0.02
C GLU A 108 -13.61 -0.18 0.44
N GLN A 109 -13.60 -0.69 1.66
CA GLN A 109 -14.75 -1.40 2.25
C GLN A 109 -15.97 -0.48 2.37
N LEU A 110 -15.76 0.77 2.79
CA LEU A 110 -16.83 1.76 2.89
C LEU A 110 -17.41 2.11 1.51
N ALA A 111 -16.57 2.30 0.50
CA ALA A 111 -17.00 2.53 -0.88
C ALA A 111 -17.80 1.33 -1.42
N ALA A 112 -17.34 0.11 -1.15
CA ALA A 112 -18.05 -1.11 -1.54
C ALA A 112 -19.42 -1.23 -0.88
N SER A 113 -19.53 -0.86 0.40
CA SER A 113 -20.80 -0.81 1.13
C SER A 113 -21.80 0.17 0.49
N TYR A 114 -21.36 1.40 0.18
CA TYR A 114 -22.22 2.37 -0.50
C TYR A 114 -22.67 1.90 -1.89
N ARG A 115 -21.77 1.33 -2.69
CA ARG A 115 -22.13 0.74 -4.00
C ARG A 115 -23.13 -0.42 -3.86
N ALA A 116 -23.05 -1.21 -2.80
CA ALA A 116 -24.01 -2.27 -2.53
C ALA A 116 -25.38 -1.72 -2.12
N GLN A 117 -25.41 -0.65 -1.32
CA GLN A 117 -26.65 0.01 -0.93
C GLN A 117 -27.34 0.71 -2.12
N GLU A 118 -26.57 1.40 -2.95
CA GLU A 118 -27.06 2.06 -4.17
C GLU A 118 -27.68 1.05 -5.13
N ARG A 119 -26.99 -0.07 -5.41
CA ARG A 119 -27.55 -1.17 -6.22
C ARG A 119 -28.89 -1.67 -5.70
N LYS A 120 -29.01 -1.90 -4.38
CA LYS A 120 -30.28 -2.35 -3.78
C LYS A 120 -31.43 -1.34 -3.98
N VAL A 121 -31.13 -0.05 -3.94
CA VAL A 121 -32.13 1.00 -4.17
C VAL A 121 -32.54 1.04 -5.64
N ASP A 122 -31.57 0.96 -6.55
CA ASP A 122 -31.81 0.93 -8.00
C ASP A 122 -32.59 -0.32 -8.42
N ASP A 123 -32.23 -1.50 -7.91
CA ASP A 123 -32.94 -2.76 -8.16
C ASP A 123 -34.40 -2.68 -7.71
N ARG A 124 -34.64 -2.15 -6.50
CA ARG A 124 -36.02 -1.96 -5.98
C ARG A 124 -36.82 -0.98 -6.83
N ARG A 125 -36.17 0.08 -7.33
CA ARG A 125 -36.81 1.05 -8.22
C ARG A 125 -37.15 0.40 -9.56
N SER A 126 -36.20 -0.31 -10.17
CA SER A 126 -36.40 -1.01 -11.44
C SER A 126 -37.51 -2.06 -11.34
N GLN A 127 -37.56 -2.83 -10.25
CA GLN A 127 -38.63 -3.79 -10.02
C GLN A 127 -40.01 -3.12 -9.97
N ARG A 128 -40.15 -2.01 -9.22
CA ARG A 128 -41.41 -1.25 -9.16
C ARG A 128 -41.84 -0.73 -10.53
N GLU A 129 -40.91 -0.19 -11.31
CA GLU A 129 -41.19 0.31 -12.66
C GLU A 129 -41.65 -0.84 -13.59
N MET A 130 -41.05 -2.04 -13.48
CA MET A 130 -41.50 -3.22 -14.23
C MET A 130 -42.89 -3.70 -13.80
N ASP A 131 -43.15 -3.74 -12.50
CA ASP A 131 -44.45 -4.15 -11.94
C ASP A 131 -45.57 -3.21 -12.40
N ASP A 132 -45.33 -1.89 -12.39
CA ASP A 132 -46.28 -0.87 -12.84
C ASP A 132 -46.59 -1.00 -14.34
N LEU A 133 -45.57 -1.22 -15.17
CA LEU A 133 -45.74 -1.48 -16.61
C LEU A 133 -46.51 -2.78 -16.86
N GLY A 134 -46.21 -3.83 -16.09
CA GLY A 134 -46.93 -5.10 -16.12
C GLY A 134 -48.41 -4.92 -15.79
N ALA A 135 -48.71 -4.27 -14.66
CA ALA A 135 -50.07 -3.98 -14.23
C ALA A 135 -50.85 -3.14 -15.27
N ARG A 136 -50.20 -2.13 -15.87
CA ARG A 136 -50.81 -1.33 -16.94
C ARG A 136 -51.15 -2.16 -18.17
N ARG A 137 -50.25 -3.06 -18.61
CA ARG A 137 -50.50 -3.96 -19.74
C ARG A 137 -51.67 -4.90 -19.47
N VAL A 138 -51.73 -5.50 -18.27
CA VAL A 138 -52.84 -6.36 -17.87
C VAL A 138 -54.17 -5.59 -17.90
N ARG A 139 -54.22 -4.38 -17.32
CA ARG A 139 -55.43 -3.54 -17.35
C ARG A 139 -55.89 -3.21 -18.78
N LEU A 140 -54.96 -2.88 -19.68
CA LEU A 140 -55.27 -2.60 -21.08
C LEU A 140 -55.80 -3.84 -21.82
N ALA A 141 -55.22 -5.01 -21.55
CA ALA A 141 -55.67 -6.27 -22.16
C ALA A 141 -57.09 -6.65 -21.70
N VAL A 142 -57.39 -6.48 -20.40
CA VAL A 142 -58.73 -6.71 -19.85
C VAL A 142 -59.74 -5.75 -20.49
N ALA A 143 -59.42 -4.46 -20.56
CA ALA A 143 -60.32 -3.48 -21.17
C ALA A 143 -60.59 -3.75 -22.66
N ALA A 144 -59.59 -4.24 -23.41
CA ALA A 144 -59.77 -4.63 -24.81
C ALA A 144 -60.68 -5.86 -24.94
N ALA A 145 -60.50 -6.87 -24.09
CA ALA A 145 -61.35 -8.07 -24.08
C ALA A 145 -62.80 -7.74 -23.72
N ASP A 146 -63.03 -6.85 -22.75
CA ASP A 146 -64.37 -6.38 -22.37
C ASP A 146 -65.04 -5.62 -23.52
N SER A 147 -64.30 -4.79 -24.26
CA SER A 147 -64.83 -4.07 -25.42
C SER A 147 -65.19 -4.94 -26.62
N ASP A 148 -64.47 -6.06 -26.83
CA ASP A 148 -64.80 -7.03 -27.88
C ASP A 148 -66.05 -7.84 -27.53
N ASN A 149 -66.29 -8.10 -26.24
CA ASN A 149 -67.45 -8.86 -25.78
C ASN A 149 -68.75 -8.05 -25.86
N ASP A 150 -68.70 -6.74 -25.58
CA ASP A 150 -69.85 -5.83 -25.65
C ASP A 150 -70.32 -5.55 -27.10
N ASN A 151 -69.39 -5.62 -28.06
CA ASN A 151 -69.68 -5.43 -29.50
C ASN A 151 -70.23 -6.69 -30.19
N GLY A 152 -70.20 -7.85 -29.52
CA GLY A 152 -70.67 -9.14 -30.03
C GLY A 152 -72.15 -9.45 -29.75
N ASP A 153 -72.77 -8.76 -28.79
CA ASP A 153 -74.14 -9.03 -28.29
C ASP A 153 -75.22 -8.13 -28.95
N SER A 154 -74.87 -7.36 -29.98
CA SER A 154 -75.79 -6.46 -30.71
C SER A 154 -76.26 -7.01 -32.06
N ARG A 155 -76.61 -8.31 -32.17
CA ARG A 155 -77.21 -8.90 -33.38
C ARG A 155 -78.57 -9.53 -33.11
#